data_AF-A0A9E8SCC6-F1
#
_entry.id   AF-A0A9E8SCC6-F1
#
_cell.length_a   1.000
_cell.length_b   1.000
_cell.length_c   1.000
_cell.angle_alpha   90.00
_cell.angle_beta   90.00
_cell.angle_gamma   90.00
#
_symmetry.space_group_name_H-M   'P 1'
#
loop_
_entity.id
_entity.type
_entity.pdbx_description
1 polymer ?
#
loop_
_entity_poly.entity_id
_entity_poly.type
_entity_poly.pdbx_seq_one_letter_code
_entity_poly.pdbx_strand_id
1 'polypeptide(L)'
;MKNSYKLFLLLIFAVQTSFSQHQMDGLVQNYFNSISEASDSKKADLAEWKITDVVPSLNPKIQHVYVQQYHNNIPIQFASYKLTVKNNQVTWNIDQFITDIASKANGATPSITPSKRYQKQ
;
A
#
# COMPACT_ATOMS: atom_id res chain seq x y z
N MET A 1 -29.08 3.91 -33.69
CA MET A 1 -27.60 4.06 -33.66
C MET A 1 -27.10 5.35 -32.95
N LYS A 2 -27.96 6.22 -32.41
CA LYS A 2 -27.55 7.47 -31.74
C LYS A 2 -27.31 7.34 -30.22
N ASN A 3 -27.43 6.14 -29.63
CA ASN A 3 -27.21 5.94 -28.19
C ASN A 3 -26.04 5.00 -27.88
N SER A 4 -25.51 4.28 -28.87
CA SER A 4 -24.38 3.36 -28.73
C SER A 4 -23.04 4.07 -28.50
N TYR A 5 -22.87 5.29 -29.02
CA TYR A 5 -21.63 6.06 -28.82
C TYR A 5 -21.45 6.55 -27.37
N LYS A 6 -22.55 6.76 -26.62
CA LYS A 6 -22.50 7.16 -25.21
C LYS A 6 -21.94 6.04 -24.33
N LEU A 7 -22.32 4.79 -24.62
CA LEU A 7 -21.79 3.60 -23.95
C LEU A 7 -20.29 3.43 -24.27
N PHE A 8 -19.89 3.71 -25.51
CA PHE A 8 -18.49 3.64 -25.93
C PHE A 8 -17.62 4.70 -25.23
N LEU A 9 -18.12 5.94 -25.10
CA LEU A 9 -17.44 6.99 -24.33
C LEU A 9 -17.32 6.64 -22.84
N LEU A 10 -18.37 6.09 -22.23
CA LEU A 10 -18.35 5.64 -20.83
C LEU A 10 -17.27 4.55 -20.60
N LEU A 11 -17.15 3.61 -21.53
CA LEU A 11 -16.13 2.56 -21.50
C LEU A 11 -14.70 3.12 -21.56
N ILE A 12 -14.45 4.14 -22.40
CA ILE A 12 -13.13 4.78 -22.49
C ILE A 12 -12.74 5.44 -21.16
N PHE A 13 -13.67 6.12 -20.49
CA PHE A 13 -13.39 6.74 -19.18
C PHE A 13 -13.15 5.70 -18.07
N ALA A 14 -13.87 4.57 -18.08
CA ALA A 14 -13.69 3.52 -17.09
C ALA A 14 -12.32 2.82 -17.17
N VAL A 15 -11.73 2.76 -18.36
CA VAL A 15 -10.43 2.12 -18.57
C VAL A 15 -9.28 2.98 -18.01
N GLN A 16 -9.41 4.31 -18.01
CA GLN A 16 -8.32 5.20 -17.57
C GLN A 16 -8.08 5.18 -16.06
N THR A 17 -9.10 4.90 -15.25
CA THR A 17 -8.98 4.88 -13.79
C THR A 17 -8.23 3.63 -13.30
N SER A 18 -8.36 2.49 -13.99
CA SER A 18 -7.64 1.26 -13.65
C SER A 18 -6.13 1.32 -13.98
N PHE A 19 -5.75 2.01 -15.06
CA PHE A 19 -4.34 2.14 -15.45
C PHE A 19 -3.50 2.97 -14.48
N SER A 20 -4.08 4.01 -13.87
CA SER A 20 -3.38 4.86 -12.89
C SER A 20 -3.03 4.11 -11.60
N GLN A 21 -3.96 3.28 -11.10
CA GLN A 21 -3.75 2.51 -9.87
C GLN A 21 -2.67 1.44 -10.05
N HIS A 22 -2.75 0.66 -11.14
CA HIS A 22 -1.78 -0.41 -11.42
C HIS A 22 -0.36 0.11 -11.67
N GLN A 23 -0.21 1.32 -12.22
CA GLN A 23 1.10 1.92 -12.40
C GLN A 23 1.80 2.17 -11.07
N MET A 24 1.06 2.64 -10.06
CA MET A 24 1.64 2.94 -8.76
C MET A 24 1.98 1.66 -7.99
N ASP A 25 1.11 0.65 -8.02
CA ASP A 25 1.39 -0.66 -7.40
C ASP A 25 2.70 -1.24 -7.94
N GLY A 26 2.90 -1.22 -9.26
CA GLY A 26 4.14 -1.69 -9.89
C GLY A 26 5.38 -0.90 -9.46
N LEU A 27 5.26 0.43 -9.32
CA LEU A 27 6.35 1.28 -8.85
C LEU A 27 6.74 0.96 -7.41
N VAL A 28 5.77 0.84 -6.51
CA VAL A 28 6.00 0.48 -5.10
C VAL A 28 6.61 -0.92 -4.99
N GLN A 29 6.07 -1.90 -5.72
CA GLN A 29 6.60 -3.26 -5.75
C GLN A 29 8.06 -3.29 -6.21
N ASN A 30 8.39 -2.57 -7.29
CA ASN A 30 9.76 -2.52 -7.81
C ASN A 30 10.71 -1.85 -6.81
N TYR A 31 10.27 -0.79 -6.14
CA TYR A 31 11.05 -0.14 -5.09
C TYR A 31 11.28 -1.06 -3.88
N PHE A 32 10.25 -1.78 -3.42
CA PHE A 32 10.38 -2.74 -2.32
C PHE A 32 11.27 -3.93 -2.66
N ASN A 33 11.19 -4.42 -3.91
CA ASN A 33 12.11 -5.45 -4.40
C ASN A 33 13.56 -4.94 -4.33
N SER A 34 13.85 -3.75 -4.85
CA SER A 34 15.23 -3.24 -4.90
C SER A 34 15.85 -3.04 -3.52
N ILE A 35 15.06 -2.64 -2.50
CA ILE A 35 15.56 -2.45 -1.15
C ILE A 35 15.61 -3.73 -0.30
N SER A 36 15.01 -4.84 -0.77
CA SER A 36 14.96 -6.13 -0.06
C SER A 36 15.87 -7.20 -0.65
N GLU A 37 16.53 -6.94 -1.79
CA GLU A 37 17.51 -7.85 -2.40
C GLU A 37 18.60 -8.33 -1.42
N ALA A 38 18.93 -7.50 -0.41
CA ALA A 38 19.99 -7.80 0.56
C ALA A 38 19.58 -8.71 1.73
N SER A 39 18.30 -9.00 1.96
CA SER A 39 17.86 -9.75 3.15
C SER A 39 16.51 -10.44 2.98
N ASP A 40 16.46 -11.75 3.24
CA ASP A 40 15.22 -12.53 3.20
C ASP A 40 14.23 -12.15 4.31
N SER A 41 14.72 -11.71 5.48
CA SER A 41 13.83 -11.18 6.53
C SER A 41 13.12 -9.92 6.05
N LYS A 42 13.88 -9.03 5.39
CA LYS A 42 13.32 -7.79 4.83
C LYS A 42 12.33 -8.06 3.69
N LYS A 43 12.56 -9.08 2.87
CA LYS A 43 11.57 -9.53 1.87
C LYS A 43 10.27 -9.98 2.53
N ALA A 44 10.36 -10.73 3.62
CA ALA A 44 9.17 -11.18 4.36
C ALA A 44 8.39 -9.99 4.95
N ASP A 45 9.09 -8.99 5.50
CA ASP A 45 8.43 -7.80 6.05
C ASP A 45 7.76 -6.92 4.97
N LEU A 46 8.22 -6.99 3.72
CA LEU A 46 7.65 -6.27 2.56
C LEU A 46 6.71 -7.12 1.70
N ALA A 47 6.33 -8.32 2.16
CA ALA A 47 5.55 -9.27 1.35
C ALA A 47 4.07 -8.87 1.21
N GLU A 48 3.49 -8.27 2.24
CA GLU A 48 2.06 -7.92 2.26
C GLU A 48 1.89 -6.43 2.58
N TRP A 49 1.35 -5.68 1.62
CA TRP A 49 1.10 -4.25 1.75
C TRP A 49 -0.02 -3.80 0.81
N LYS A 50 -0.59 -2.62 1.08
CA LYS A 50 -1.56 -1.95 0.19
C LYS A 50 -1.30 -0.46 0.15
N ILE A 51 -1.41 0.16 -1.03
CA ILE A 51 -1.45 1.62 -1.15
C ILE A 51 -2.78 2.10 -0.56
N THR A 52 -2.71 3.03 0.39
CA THR A 52 -3.90 3.63 1.00
C THR A 52 -4.26 4.96 0.37
N ASP A 53 -3.27 5.71 -0.12
CA ASP A 53 -3.49 7.02 -0.74
C ASP A 53 -2.35 7.41 -1.70
N VAL A 54 -2.71 8.18 -2.72
CA VAL A 54 -1.79 8.81 -3.68
C VAL A 54 -2.16 10.28 -3.77
N VAL A 55 -1.38 11.12 -3.10
CA VAL A 55 -1.65 12.55 -2.95
C VAL A 55 -0.75 13.35 -3.89
N PRO A 56 -1.30 14.09 -4.87
CA PRO A 56 -0.50 14.99 -5.71
C PRO A 56 0.02 16.17 -4.88
N SER A 57 1.25 16.61 -5.19
CA SER A 57 1.81 17.82 -4.58
C SER A 57 1.52 19.06 -5.44
N LEU A 58 1.87 20.25 -4.94
CA LEU A 58 1.85 21.49 -5.73
C LEU A 58 2.72 21.43 -6.99
N ASN A 59 3.80 20.63 -6.95
CA ASN A 59 4.57 20.32 -8.13
C ASN A 59 3.94 19.12 -8.83
N PRO A 60 3.43 19.27 -10.08
CA PRO A 60 2.71 18.19 -10.76
C PRO A 60 3.59 16.97 -11.08
N LYS A 61 4.92 17.11 -10.99
CA LYS A 61 5.87 16.01 -11.17
C LYS A 61 6.08 15.18 -9.91
N ILE A 62 5.50 15.59 -8.78
CA ILE A 62 5.71 14.96 -7.46
C ILE A 62 4.38 14.49 -6.88
N GLN A 63 4.37 13.23 -6.41
CA GLN A 63 3.26 12.61 -5.69
C GLN A 63 3.76 12.00 -4.38
N HIS A 64 2.90 11.95 -3.38
CA HIS A 64 3.14 11.26 -2.12
C HIS A 64 2.28 10.02 -2.05
N VAL A 65 2.91 8.86 -1.93
CA VAL A 65 2.25 7.55 -1.89
C VAL A 65 2.32 7.03 -0.46
N TYR A 66 1.18 6.67 0.09
CA TYR A 66 1.08 6.10 1.43
C TYR A 66 0.77 4.61 1.30
N VAL A 67 1.56 3.79 2.00
CA VAL A 67 1.50 2.34 1.96
C VAL A 67 1.28 1.83 3.38
N GLN A 68 0.35 0.91 3.55
CA GLN A 68 0.06 0.24 4.81
C GLN A 68 0.61 -1.19 4.77
N GLN A 69 1.37 -1.60 5.78
CA GLN A 69 1.86 -2.97 5.94
C GLN A 69 0.72 -3.88 6.42
N TYR A 70 0.72 -5.11 5.91
CA TYR A 70 -0.20 -6.17 6.28
C TYR A 70 0.58 -7.43 6.70
N HIS A 71 -0.09 -8.30 7.45
CA HIS A 71 0.36 -9.66 7.67
C HIS A 71 -0.86 -10.56 7.82
N ASN A 72 -0.94 -11.63 7.05
CA ASN A 72 -2.13 -12.48 6.94
C ASN A 72 -3.40 -11.66 6.65
N ASN A 73 -3.28 -10.69 5.74
CA ASN A 73 -4.34 -9.77 5.33
C ASN A 73 -4.94 -8.91 6.48
N ILE A 74 -4.24 -8.81 7.62
CA ILE A 74 -4.57 -7.90 8.73
C ILE A 74 -3.63 -6.69 8.68
N PRO A 75 -4.13 -5.44 8.72
CA PRO A 75 -3.27 -4.26 8.74
C PRO A 75 -2.52 -4.18 10.07
N ILE A 76 -1.21 -3.98 10.02
CA ILE A 76 -0.39 -3.77 11.21
C ILE A 76 -0.50 -2.30 11.62
N GLN A 77 -1.01 -2.02 12.82
CA GLN A 77 -1.18 -0.64 13.27
C GLN A 77 0.16 0.12 13.34
N PHE A 78 0.13 1.38 12.92
CA PHE A 78 1.29 2.29 12.85
C PHE A 78 2.39 1.87 11.89
N ALA A 79 2.19 0.80 11.12
CA ALA A 79 3.14 0.28 10.14
C ALA A 79 2.90 0.89 8.76
N SER A 80 3.27 2.17 8.60
CA SER A 80 3.09 2.89 7.35
C SER A 80 4.41 3.17 6.63
N TYR A 81 4.36 3.26 5.31
CA TYR A 81 5.48 3.70 4.49
C TYR A 81 5.01 4.88 3.66
N LYS A 82 5.73 6.00 3.73
CA LYS A 82 5.50 7.14 2.87
C LYS A 82 6.58 7.20 1.81
N LEU A 83 6.19 7.25 0.54
CA LEU A 83 7.09 7.43 -0.59
C LEU A 83 6.82 8.78 -1.25
N THR A 84 7.89 9.52 -1.56
CA THR A 84 7.83 10.64 -2.49
C THR A 84 8.27 10.15 -3.84
N VAL A 85 7.36 10.22 -4.81
CA VAL A 85 7.59 9.80 -6.19
C VAL A 85 7.75 11.05 -7.05
N LYS A 86 8.87 11.18 -7.75
CA LYS A 86 9.12 12.24 -8.73
C LYS A 86 9.47 11.62 -10.08
N ASN A 87 8.77 12.01 -11.13
CA ASN A 87 8.95 11.44 -12.49
C ASN A 87 8.97 9.89 -12.47
N ASN A 88 8.01 9.25 -11.80
CA ASN A 88 7.91 7.79 -11.68
C ASN A 88 9.11 7.10 -10.98
N GLN A 89 9.89 7.84 -10.20
CA GLN A 89 10.96 7.28 -9.38
C GLN A 89 10.78 7.69 -7.91
N VAL A 90 11.01 6.76 -6.99
CA VAL A 90 11.07 7.08 -5.56
C VAL A 90 12.32 7.91 -5.29
N THR A 91 12.16 9.12 -4.77
CA THR A 91 13.28 10.03 -4.45
C THR A 91 13.46 10.25 -2.96
N TRP A 92 12.46 9.93 -2.15
CA TRP A 92 12.50 10.04 -0.69
C TRP A 92 11.51 9.09 -0.06
N ASN A 93 11.79 8.64 1.17
CA ASN A 93 10.87 7.84 1.94
C ASN A 93 10.89 8.13 3.44
N ILE A 94 9.79 7.76 4.10
CA ILE A 94 9.72 7.56 5.54
C ILE A 94 9.24 6.13 5.75
N ASP A 95 10.10 5.30 6.33
CA ASP A 95 9.82 3.91 6.65
C ASP A 95 9.37 3.80 8.12
N GLN A 96 8.16 3.31 8.36
CA GLN A 96 7.66 2.96 9.68
C GLN A 96 7.14 1.51 9.71
N PHE A 97 7.51 0.69 8.72
CA PHE A 97 7.15 -0.71 8.73
C PHE A 97 7.77 -1.42 9.93
N ILE A 98 7.06 -2.42 10.43
CA ILE A 98 7.54 -3.26 11.52
C ILE A 98 8.43 -4.34 10.90
N THR A 99 9.63 -4.51 11.46
CA THR A 99 10.57 -5.56 11.05
C THR A 99 10.35 -6.86 11.81
N ASP A 100 10.83 -7.95 11.25
CA ASP A 100 10.81 -9.32 11.79
C ASP A 100 9.41 -9.77 12.21
N ILE A 101 8.40 -9.48 11.38
CA ILE A 101 6.98 -9.76 11.69
C ILE A 101 6.77 -11.24 12.02
N ALA A 102 7.40 -12.14 11.26
CA ALA A 102 7.27 -13.58 11.46
C ALA A 102 7.65 -14.03 12.90
N SER A 103 8.61 -13.34 13.53
CA SER A 103 8.99 -13.63 14.91
C SER A 103 8.01 -13.07 15.94
N LYS A 104 7.35 -11.95 15.62
CA LYS A 104 6.43 -11.22 16.51
C LYS A 104 4.98 -11.73 16.42
N ALA A 105 4.59 -12.34 15.31
CA ALA A 105 3.24 -12.78 15.03
C ALA A 105 2.86 -14.14 15.67
N ASN A 106 3.84 -14.93 16.12
CA ASN A 106 3.62 -16.27 16.69
C ASN A 106 2.79 -16.31 18.00
N GLY A 107 2.38 -15.16 18.55
CA GLY A 107 1.47 -15.06 19.69
C GLY A 107 0.00 -14.74 19.34
N ALA A 108 -0.35 -14.60 18.06
CA ALA A 108 -1.62 -14.00 17.63
C ALA A 108 -2.81 -14.96 17.52
N THR A 109 -3.00 -15.86 18.50
CA THR A 109 -4.38 -16.24 18.85
C THR A 109 -4.92 -15.17 19.78
N PRO A 110 -5.90 -14.34 19.37
CA PRO A 110 -6.47 -13.33 20.25
C PRO A 110 -7.10 -14.03 21.46
N SER A 111 -6.44 -13.96 22.62
CA SER A 111 -6.95 -14.54 23.86
C SER A 111 -8.19 -13.81 24.40
N ILE A 112 -8.59 -12.70 23.77
CA ILE A 112 -9.70 -11.84 24.20
C ILE A 112 -10.62 -11.50 23.03
N THR A 113 -11.89 -11.89 23.16
CA THR A 113 -12.98 -11.47 22.29
C THR A 113 -13.32 -9.98 22.57
N PRO A 114 -13.69 -9.17 21.56
CA PRO A 114 -13.99 -7.74 21.73
C PRO A 114 -14.99 -7.40 22.86
N SER A 115 -15.91 -8.31 23.18
CA SER A 115 -16.90 -8.15 24.24
C SER A 115 -16.31 -7.97 25.65
N LYS A 116 -15.09 -8.47 25.91
CA LYS A 116 -14.44 -8.34 27.23
C LYS A 116 -13.79 -6.97 27.49
N ARG A 117 -13.61 -6.12 26.47
CA ARG A 117 -12.89 -4.85 26.63
C ARG A 117 -13.73 -3.71 27.23
N TYR A 118 -15.06 -3.81 27.18
CA TYR A 118 -15.97 -2.74 27.60
C TYR A 118 -16.44 -2.81 29.06
N GLN A 119 -15.97 -3.78 29.86
CA GLN A 119 -16.42 -3.97 31.26
C GLN A 119 -15.36 -3.63 32.32
N LYS A 120 -14.26 -2.96 31.95
CA LYS A 120 -13.32 -2.38 32.92
C LYS A 120 -13.30 -0.86 32.76
N GLN A 121 -14.27 -0.20 33.39
CA GLN A 121 -14.14 1.16 33.91
C GLN A 121 -14.55 1.13 35.37
#